data_AF-A0A9D0YXQ4-F1
#
_entry.id   AF-A0A9D0YXQ4-F1
#
_cell.length_a   1.000
_cell.length_b   1.000
_cell.length_c   1.000
_cell.angle_alpha   90.00
_cell.angle_beta   90.00
_cell.angle_gamma   90.00
#
_symmetry.space_group_name_H-M   'P 1'
#
loop_
_entity.id
_entity.type
_entity.pdbx_description
1 polymer ?
#
loop_
_entity_poly.entity_id
_entity_poly.type
_entity_poly.pdbx_seq_one_letter_code
_entity_poly.pdbx_strand_id
1 'polypeptide(L)'
;MTAAILYEVAHCLIAAGLALWLRHRALARPDRPALWMLTAAAACLLLGDVYWLAHLIVRGGVPGIFSACDVAYIGFFLLLNAALPQAALRSPWTSPFAAGLLLFTLLNAVGWIVWTDAWFANVVWALVLLALVWHAAMLTEDAVRPRRRNALLALLCALALCEALLLCLPDNGRSAFGAVRVTLWLLALFQLGYALKGDRPLARMPSPAWVLVAVFGELASFLSQGWVYYGFQVLTIGAFVRAVLTACGEEERHAD
;
A
#
# COMPACT_ATOMS: atom_id res chain seq x y z
N MET A 1 -8.28 -22.48 7.22
CA MET A 1 -7.40 -22.11 8.36
C MET A 1 -5.93 -22.38 8.06
N THR A 2 -5.53 -23.58 7.64
CA THR A 2 -4.11 -23.94 7.37
C THR A 2 -3.41 -23.04 6.34
N ALA A 3 -4.08 -22.68 5.23
CA ALA A 3 -3.50 -21.80 4.22
C ALA A 3 -3.26 -20.36 4.72
N ALA A 4 -4.17 -19.82 5.53
CA ALA A 4 -4.00 -18.51 6.15
C ALA A 4 -2.82 -18.51 7.14
N ILE A 5 -2.69 -19.55 7.97
CA ILE A 5 -1.56 -19.70 8.88
C ILE A 5 -0.23 -19.76 8.10
N LEU A 6 -0.16 -20.55 7.02
CA LEU A 6 1.04 -20.63 6.19
C LEU A 6 1.40 -19.29 5.54
N TYR A 7 0.39 -18.56 5.07
CA TYR A 7 0.56 -17.21 4.53
C TYR A 7 1.16 -16.26 5.57
N GLU A 8 0.60 -16.21 6.78
CA GLU A 8 1.07 -15.32 7.84
C GLU A 8 2.46 -15.71 8.36
N VAL A 9 2.76 -17.01 8.42
CA VAL A 9 4.12 -17.49 8.73
C VAL A 9 5.12 -16.99 7.70
N ALA A 10 4.80 -17.10 6.40
CA ALA A 10 5.67 -16.59 5.35
C ALA A 10 5.85 -15.07 5.46
N HIS A 11 4.77 -14.35 5.78
CA HIS A 11 4.81 -12.91 5.95
C HIS A 11 5.71 -12.48 7.13
N CYS A 12 5.56 -13.14 8.29
CA CYS A 12 6.44 -12.97 9.44
C CYS A 12 7.92 -13.21 9.09
N LEU A 13 8.22 -14.28 8.33
CA LEU A 13 9.61 -14.60 7.95
C LEU A 13 10.20 -13.53 7.03
N ILE A 14 9.42 -13.02 6.07
CA ILE A 14 9.83 -11.93 5.18
C ILE A 14 10.08 -10.66 5.99
N ALA A 15 9.14 -10.26 6.86
CA ALA A 15 9.26 -9.07 7.68
C ALA A 15 10.45 -9.15 8.65
N ALA A 16 10.68 -10.30 9.28
CA ALA A 16 11.83 -10.55 10.16
C ALA A 16 13.16 -10.49 9.40
N GLY A 17 13.24 -11.16 8.25
CA GLY A 17 14.44 -11.12 7.40
C GLY A 17 14.76 -9.70 6.94
N LEU A 18 13.74 -8.93 6.53
CA LEU A 18 13.88 -7.55 6.10
C LEU A 18 14.33 -6.65 7.26
N ALA A 19 13.72 -6.78 8.45
CA ALA A 19 14.07 -6.00 9.63
C ALA A 19 15.51 -6.26 10.08
N LEU A 20 15.96 -7.51 10.09
CA LEU A 20 17.34 -7.88 10.43
C LEU A 20 18.34 -7.32 9.41
N TRP A 21 18.05 -7.51 8.12
CA TRP A 21 18.90 -7.00 7.05
C TRP A 21 19.02 -5.48 7.06
N LEU A 22 17.90 -4.76 7.26
CA LEU A 22 17.88 -3.31 7.39
C LEU A 22 18.64 -2.84 8.63
N ARG A 23 18.45 -3.52 9.78
CA ARG A 23 19.18 -3.22 11.00
C ARG A 23 20.69 -3.31 10.80
N HIS A 24 21.19 -4.34 10.12
CA HIS A 24 22.62 -4.46 9.82
C HIS A 24 23.12 -3.28 8.98
N ARG A 25 22.33 -2.82 8.00
CA ARG A 25 22.68 -1.66 7.17
C ARG A 25 22.62 -0.34 7.93
N ALA A 26 21.60 -0.14 8.76
CA ALA A 26 21.46 1.04 9.60
C ALA A 26 22.61 1.15 10.62
N LEU A 27 23.04 0.03 11.20
CA LEU A 27 24.22 -0.02 12.08
C LEU A 27 25.53 0.29 11.35
N ALA A 28 25.67 -0.14 10.09
CA ALA A 28 26.84 0.17 9.27
C ALA A 28 26.89 1.63 8.81
N ARG A 29 25.74 2.33 8.81
CA ARG A 29 25.59 3.73 8.36
C ARG A 29 24.67 4.52 9.31
N PRO A 30 25.14 4.79 10.55
CA PRO A 30 24.29 5.34 11.61
C PRO A 30 23.83 6.77 11.34
N ASP A 31 24.52 7.50 10.46
CA ASP A 31 24.22 8.86 10.00
C ASP A 31 23.02 8.93 9.04
N ARG A 32 22.44 7.79 8.66
CA ARG A 32 21.32 7.73 7.71
C ARG A 32 19.99 7.47 8.41
N PRO A 33 19.19 8.53 8.71
CA PRO A 33 17.92 8.37 9.42
C PRO A 33 16.89 7.55 8.65
N ALA A 34 16.91 7.59 7.31
CA ALA A 34 15.98 6.83 6.46
C ALA A 34 16.11 5.31 6.68
N LEU A 35 17.34 4.78 6.82
CA LEU A 35 17.55 3.36 7.10
C LEU A 35 16.98 2.93 8.46
N TRP A 36 17.06 3.80 9.46
CA TRP A 36 16.43 3.57 10.76
C TRP A 36 14.90 3.58 10.66
N MET A 37 14.32 4.51 9.90
CA MET A 37 12.88 4.56 9.65
C MET A 37 12.39 3.31 8.92
N LEU A 38 13.11 2.85 7.87
CA LEU A 38 12.79 1.60 7.18
C LEU A 38 12.92 0.38 8.10
N THR A 39 13.97 0.35 8.95
CA THR A 39 14.16 -0.74 9.93
C THR A 39 12.98 -0.80 10.90
N ALA A 40 12.58 0.35 11.43
CA ALA A 40 11.45 0.46 12.34
C ALA A 40 10.14 0.10 11.63
N ALA A 41 9.95 0.50 10.37
CA ALA A 41 8.79 0.11 9.57
C ALA A 41 8.71 -1.42 9.43
N ALA A 42 9.80 -2.08 9.03
CA ALA A 42 9.85 -3.54 8.92
C ALA A 42 9.59 -4.24 10.26
N ALA A 43 10.07 -3.67 11.38
CA ALA A 43 9.78 -4.19 12.72
C ALA A 43 8.29 -4.04 13.08
N CYS A 44 7.67 -2.90 12.75
CA CYS A 44 6.23 -2.69 12.94
C CYS A 44 5.40 -3.68 12.12
N LEU A 45 5.77 -3.92 10.86
CA LEU A 45 5.12 -4.94 10.02
C LEU A 45 5.20 -6.33 10.69
N LEU A 46 6.41 -6.73 11.10
CA LEU A 46 6.62 -7.99 11.81
C LEU A 46 5.78 -8.12 13.08
N LEU A 47 5.71 -7.06 13.90
CA LEU A 47 4.92 -7.08 15.14
C LEU A 47 3.42 -7.25 14.85
N GLY A 48 2.92 -6.60 13.80
CA GLY A 48 1.55 -6.78 13.34
C GLY A 48 1.27 -8.21 12.91
N ASP A 49 2.14 -8.77 12.08
CA ASP A 49 2.00 -10.13 11.54
C ASP A 49 2.12 -11.21 12.62
N VAL A 50 3.05 -11.05 13.56
CA VAL A 50 3.22 -11.97 14.69
C VAL A 50 1.97 -11.95 15.57
N TYR A 51 1.42 -10.76 15.85
CA TYR A 51 0.18 -10.66 16.61
C TYR A 51 -0.98 -11.35 15.87
N TRP A 52 -1.11 -11.09 14.57
CA TRP A 52 -2.14 -11.67 13.73
C TRP A 52 -2.05 -13.20 13.67
N LEU A 53 -0.85 -13.73 13.41
CA LEU A 53 -0.56 -15.17 13.42
C LEU A 53 -0.86 -15.80 14.79
N ALA A 54 -0.43 -15.17 15.88
CA ALA A 54 -0.72 -15.66 17.23
C ALA A 54 -2.23 -15.69 17.49
N HIS A 55 -2.96 -14.67 17.06
CA HIS A 55 -4.41 -14.63 17.18
C HIS A 55 -5.09 -15.76 16.39
N LEU A 56 -4.65 -16.03 15.16
CA LEU A 56 -5.15 -17.14 14.35
C LEU A 56 -4.92 -18.50 15.02
N ILE A 57 -3.72 -18.73 15.57
CA ILE A 57 -3.35 -20.01 16.21
C ILE A 57 -4.13 -20.19 17.53
N VAL A 58 -4.19 -19.16 18.37
CA VAL A 58 -4.74 -19.25 19.73
C VAL A 58 -6.26 -19.11 19.75
N ARG A 59 -6.81 -18.19 18.96
CA ARG A 59 -8.24 -17.87 18.96
C ARG A 59 -9.01 -18.49 17.78
N GLY A 60 -8.32 -19.05 16.79
CA GLY A 60 -8.94 -19.70 15.64
C GLY A 60 -9.64 -18.75 14.67
N GLY A 61 -9.40 -17.44 14.79
CA GLY A 61 -10.08 -16.40 14.02
C GLY A 61 -9.18 -15.19 13.77
N VAL A 62 -9.66 -14.26 12.94
CA VAL A 62 -8.97 -12.99 12.66
C VAL A 62 -9.11 -12.02 13.83
N PRO A 63 -8.11 -11.16 14.10
CA PRO A 63 -8.23 -10.10 15.11
C PRO A 63 -9.43 -9.19 14.85
N GLY A 64 -9.98 -8.63 15.93
CA GLY A 64 -10.99 -7.57 15.84
C GLY A 64 -10.42 -6.27 15.29
N ILE A 65 -11.31 -5.39 14.84
CA ILE A 65 -10.96 -4.07 14.29
C ILE A 65 -10.33 -3.20 15.38
N PHE A 66 -9.24 -2.51 15.01
CA PHE A 66 -8.43 -1.65 15.89
C PHE A 66 -7.74 -2.42 17.03
N SER A 67 -7.20 -3.60 16.70
CA SER A 67 -6.39 -4.39 17.63
C SER A 67 -4.91 -3.99 17.58
N ALA A 68 -4.08 -4.64 18.39
CA ALA A 68 -2.65 -4.33 18.44
C ALA A 68 -1.94 -4.49 17.08
N CYS A 69 -2.43 -5.36 16.19
CA CYS A 69 -1.88 -5.46 14.83
C CYS A 69 -2.19 -4.22 13.99
N ASP A 70 -3.39 -3.63 14.10
CA ASP A 70 -3.73 -2.42 13.35
C ASP A 70 -2.82 -1.25 13.75
N VAL A 71 -2.54 -1.10 15.05
CA VAL A 71 -1.61 -0.08 15.56
C VAL A 71 -0.21 -0.31 14.98
N ALA A 72 0.24 -1.56 14.90
CA ALA A 72 1.53 -1.91 14.33
C ALA A 72 1.59 -1.62 12.81
N TYR A 73 0.54 -1.96 12.05
CA TYR A 73 0.47 -1.66 10.63
C TYR A 73 0.38 -0.16 10.33
N ILE A 74 -0.36 0.60 11.14
CA ILE A 74 -0.35 2.07 11.08
C ILE A 74 1.07 2.61 11.30
N GLY A 75 1.77 2.11 12.33
CA GLY A 75 3.16 2.46 12.60
C GLY A 75 4.07 2.16 11.41
N PHE A 76 3.89 0.99 10.77
CA PHE A 76 4.62 0.60 9.57
C PHE A 76 4.45 1.63 8.43
N PHE A 77 3.21 2.01 8.08
CA PHE A 77 2.97 2.97 7.01
C PHE A 77 3.48 4.38 7.33
N LEU A 78 3.37 4.82 8.59
CA LEU A 78 3.89 6.11 9.03
C LEU A 78 5.42 6.17 8.95
N LEU A 79 6.10 5.11 9.38
CA LEU A 79 7.56 5.01 9.31
C LEU A 79 8.06 4.86 7.87
N LEU A 80 7.30 4.16 7.02
CA LEU A 80 7.56 4.12 5.59
C LEU A 80 7.45 5.52 4.96
N ASN A 81 6.43 6.31 5.35
CA ASN A 81 6.29 7.69 4.92
C ASN A 81 7.48 8.57 5.37
N ALA A 82 7.93 8.38 6.62
CA ALA A 82 9.06 9.13 7.18
C ALA A 82 10.40 8.78 6.48
N ALA A 83 10.52 7.57 5.95
CA ALA A 83 11.68 7.13 5.20
C ALA A 83 11.76 7.68 3.76
N LEU A 84 10.66 8.26 3.24
CA LEU A 84 10.67 8.86 1.91
C LEU A 84 11.55 10.12 1.86
N PRO A 85 12.11 10.45 0.67
CA PRO A 85 12.90 11.66 0.48
C PRO A 85 12.17 12.92 0.94
N GLN A 86 12.80 13.69 1.83
CA GLN A 86 12.23 14.93 2.37
C GLN A 86 12.41 16.07 1.35
N ALA A 87 11.47 16.18 0.41
CA ALA A 87 11.41 17.29 -0.53
C ALA A 87 10.34 18.31 -0.11
N ALA A 88 10.51 19.58 -0.47
CA ALA A 88 9.47 20.59 -0.27
C ALA A 88 8.23 20.21 -1.09
N LEU A 89 7.21 19.69 -0.41
CA LEU A 89 5.98 19.26 -1.06
C LEU A 89 5.18 20.48 -1.49
N ARG A 90 4.80 20.51 -2.77
CA ARG A 90 3.86 21.51 -3.27
C ARG A 90 2.45 21.17 -2.80
N SER A 91 1.54 22.13 -2.97
CA SER A 91 0.11 21.89 -2.77
C SER A 91 -0.38 20.77 -3.71
N PRO A 92 -1.20 19.82 -3.25
CA PRO A 92 -1.70 18.72 -4.09
C PRO A 92 -2.66 19.27 -5.15
N TRP A 93 -3.26 20.43 -4.90
CA TRP A 93 -4.15 21.11 -5.84
C TRP A 93 -3.42 21.67 -7.06
N THR A 94 -2.09 21.78 -7.01
CA THR A 94 -1.27 22.10 -8.19
C THR A 94 -0.80 20.84 -8.93
N SER A 95 -1.20 19.67 -8.45
CA SER A 95 -0.79 18.34 -8.91
C SER A 95 -2.02 17.50 -9.32
N PRO A 96 -2.41 17.47 -10.60
CA PRO A 96 -3.54 16.64 -11.03
C PRO A 96 -3.33 15.14 -10.75
N PHE A 97 -2.07 14.66 -10.70
CA PHE A 97 -1.79 13.27 -10.37
C PHE A 97 -2.01 12.99 -8.87
N ALA A 98 -1.42 13.78 -7.98
CA ALA A 98 -1.59 13.58 -6.55
C ALA A 98 -3.04 13.83 -6.10
N ALA A 99 -3.69 14.89 -6.59
CA ALA A 99 -5.09 15.17 -6.29
C ALA A 99 -6.00 14.00 -6.69
N GLY A 100 -5.78 13.40 -7.86
CA GLY A 100 -6.57 12.26 -8.32
C GLY A 100 -6.37 11.00 -7.46
N LEU A 101 -5.13 10.69 -7.07
CA LEU A 101 -4.85 9.55 -6.19
C LEU A 101 -5.39 9.77 -4.77
N LEU A 102 -5.30 10.98 -4.24
CA LEU A 102 -5.87 11.35 -2.93
C LEU A 102 -7.39 11.22 -2.94
N LEU A 103 -8.05 11.74 -3.98
CA LEU A 103 -9.50 11.61 -4.13
C LEU A 103 -9.91 10.14 -4.21
N PHE A 104 -9.19 9.33 -5.00
CA PHE A 104 -9.48 7.90 -5.09
C PHE A 104 -9.30 7.18 -3.74
N THR A 105 -8.23 7.49 -3.02
CA THR A 105 -7.96 6.93 -1.68
C THR A 105 -9.07 7.31 -0.69
N LEU A 106 -9.53 8.57 -0.73
CA LEU A 106 -10.63 9.04 0.10
C LEU A 106 -11.95 8.32 -0.24
N LEU A 107 -12.28 8.18 -1.52
CA LEU A 107 -13.49 7.46 -1.95
C LEU A 107 -13.44 5.99 -1.54
N ASN A 108 -12.29 5.34 -1.65
CA ASN A 108 -12.09 3.96 -1.18
C ASN A 108 -12.31 3.85 0.33
N ALA A 109 -11.75 4.77 1.11
CA ALA A 109 -11.96 4.84 2.56
C ALA A 109 -13.43 5.03 2.95
N VAL A 110 -14.16 5.91 2.24
CA VAL A 110 -15.60 6.09 2.44
C VAL A 110 -16.37 4.80 2.14
N GLY A 111 -16.05 4.13 1.02
CA GLY A 111 -16.64 2.83 0.70
C GLY A 111 -16.42 1.80 1.82
N TRP A 112 -15.25 1.83 2.45
CA TRP A 112 -14.90 0.99 3.58
C TRP A 112 -15.69 1.26 4.86
N ILE A 113 -15.83 2.54 5.20
CA ILE A 113 -16.65 2.97 6.34
C ILE A 113 -18.08 2.49 6.16
N VAL A 114 -18.65 2.68 4.96
CA VAL A 114 -20.01 2.23 4.64
C VAL A 114 -20.14 0.71 4.74
N TRP A 115 -19.14 -0.03 4.27
CA TRP A 115 -19.22 -1.49 4.25
C TRP A 115 -19.03 -2.15 5.62
N THR A 116 -18.14 -1.63 6.45
CA THR A 116 -17.76 -2.26 7.72
C THR A 116 -18.39 -1.64 8.96
N ASP A 117 -19.01 -0.47 8.84
CA ASP A 117 -19.60 0.32 9.93
C ASP A 117 -18.59 0.76 11.02
N ALA A 118 -17.31 0.45 10.85
CA ALA A 118 -16.24 0.78 11.80
C ALA A 118 -15.60 2.14 11.50
N TRP A 119 -16.36 3.22 11.67
CA TRP A 119 -15.96 4.56 11.24
C TRP A 119 -14.62 5.04 11.83
N PHE A 120 -14.39 4.89 13.13
CA PHE A 120 -13.18 5.43 13.78
C PHE A 120 -11.89 4.80 13.23
N ALA A 121 -11.82 3.47 13.19
CA ALA A 121 -10.63 2.75 12.74
C ALA A 121 -10.32 3.07 11.26
N ASN A 122 -11.35 3.07 10.42
CA ASN A 122 -11.20 3.37 8.99
C ASN A 122 -10.79 4.82 8.73
N VAL A 123 -11.24 5.79 9.54
CA VAL A 123 -10.78 7.18 9.45
C VAL A 123 -9.29 7.29 9.78
N VAL A 124 -8.81 6.61 10.83
CA VAL A 124 -7.39 6.62 11.18
C VAL A 124 -6.55 6.00 10.05
N TRP A 125 -6.95 4.86 9.52
CA TRP A 125 -6.32 4.22 8.37
C TRP A 125 -6.30 5.14 7.14
N ALA A 126 -7.43 5.78 6.83
CA ALA A 126 -7.53 6.70 5.70
C ALA A 126 -6.55 7.87 5.83
N LEU A 127 -6.42 8.49 7.01
CA LEU A 127 -5.50 9.60 7.23
C LEU A 127 -4.04 9.19 6.99
N VAL A 128 -3.65 8.01 7.45
CA VAL A 128 -2.30 7.46 7.25
C VAL A 128 -2.01 7.21 5.77
N LEU A 129 -2.92 6.54 5.07
CA LEU A 129 -2.78 6.26 3.64
C LEU A 129 -2.80 7.54 2.80
N LEU A 130 -3.66 8.50 3.13
CA LEU A 130 -3.70 9.80 2.44
C LEU A 130 -2.38 10.56 2.59
N ALA A 131 -1.78 10.59 3.78
CA ALA A 131 -0.49 11.23 3.99
C ALA A 131 0.61 10.58 3.16
N LEU A 132 0.66 9.24 3.13
CA LEU A 132 1.64 8.48 2.35
C LEU A 132 1.43 8.66 0.83
N VAL A 133 0.18 8.60 0.36
CA VAL A 133 -0.18 8.82 -1.05
C VAL A 133 0.19 10.21 -1.48
N TRP A 134 -0.12 11.24 -0.68
CA TRP A 134 0.28 12.61 -0.97
C TRP A 134 1.77 12.66 -1.20
N HIS A 135 2.57 12.24 -0.21
CA HIS A 135 4.01 12.37 -0.25
C HIS A 135 4.60 11.63 -1.46
N ALA A 136 4.24 10.36 -1.62
CA ALA A 136 4.78 9.53 -2.69
C ALA A 136 4.33 9.98 -4.10
N ALA A 137 3.09 10.46 -4.26
CA ALA A 137 2.58 10.99 -5.53
C ALA A 137 3.29 12.28 -5.93
N MET A 138 3.52 13.21 -4.98
CA MET A 138 4.25 14.44 -5.24
C MET A 138 5.70 14.18 -5.67
N LEU A 139 6.34 13.15 -5.10
CA LEU A 139 7.71 12.75 -5.47
C LEU A 139 7.80 12.05 -6.85
N THR A 140 6.67 11.63 -7.42
CA THR A 140 6.65 10.87 -8.69
C THR A 140 5.96 11.60 -9.84
N GLU A 141 5.22 12.67 -9.57
CA GLU A 141 4.40 13.35 -10.57
C GLU A 141 5.16 13.78 -11.82
N ASP A 142 6.34 14.39 -11.65
CA ASP A 142 7.12 14.92 -12.77
C ASP A 142 7.54 13.80 -13.75
N ALA A 143 7.59 12.55 -13.31
CA ALA A 143 7.89 11.39 -14.15
C ALA A 143 6.66 10.87 -14.90
N VAL A 144 5.44 11.26 -14.51
CA VAL A 144 4.19 10.72 -15.08
C VAL A 144 3.71 11.57 -16.26
N ARG A 145 3.80 11.01 -17.46
CA ARG A 145 3.31 11.67 -18.68
C ARG A 145 1.79 11.94 -18.62
N PRO A 146 1.30 13.10 -19.12
CA PRO A 146 -0.11 13.47 -19.05
C PRO A 146 -1.08 12.43 -19.63
N ARG A 147 -0.74 11.80 -20.77
CA ARG A 147 -1.57 10.76 -21.37
C ARG A 147 -1.73 9.54 -20.47
N ARG A 148 -0.66 9.11 -19.80
CA ARG A 148 -0.67 7.93 -18.90
C ARG A 148 -1.38 8.25 -17.59
N ARG A 149 -1.16 9.46 -17.06
CA ARG A 149 -1.89 10.01 -15.91
C ARG A 149 -3.40 10.01 -16.19
N ASN A 150 -3.84 10.63 -17.27
CA ASN A 150 -5.27 10.77 -17.56
C ASN A 150 -5.95 9.40 -17.78
N ALA A 151 -5.27 8.46 -18.44
CA ALA A 151 -5.77 7.09 -18.59
C ALA A 151 -5.91 6.37 -17.24
N LEU A 152 -4.93 6.54 -16.33
CA LEU A 152 -5.02 6.01 -14.97
C LEU A 152 -6.19 6.63 -14.21
N LEU A 153 -6.30 7.96 -14.20
CA LEU A 153 -7.38 8.65 -13.49
C LEU A 153 -8.76 8.25 -14.01
N ALA A 154 -8.92 8.07 -15.32
CA ALA A 154 -10.16 7.57 -15.90
C ALA A 154 -10.50 6.15 -15.39
N LEU A 155 -9.51 5.25 -15.29
CA LEU A 155 -9.71 3.92 -14.72
C LEU A 155 -10.07 3.97 -13.24
N LEU A 156 -9.41 4.85 -12.46
CA LEU A 156 -9.73 5.03 -11.03
C LEU A 156 -11.15 5.59 -10.84
N CYS A 157 -11.60 6.52 -11.69
CA CYS A 157 -12.96 7.02 -11.67
C CYS A 157 -13.97 5.91 -12.02
N ALA A 158 -13.70 5.12 -13.07
CA ALA A 158 -14.56 4.00 -13.44
C ALA A 158 -14.64 2.95 -12.33
N LEU A 159 -13.51 2.69 -11.66
CA LEU A 159 -13.43 1.79 -10.51
C LEU A 159 -14.24 2.32 -9.32
N ALA A 160 -14.05 3.59 -8.94
CA ALA A 160 -14.82 4.22 -7.86
C ALA A 160 -16.34 4.20 -8.14
N LEU A 161 -16.74 4.45 -9.40
CA LEU A 161 -18.13 4.34 -9.82
C LEU A 161 -18.64 2.90 -9.71
N CYS A 162 -17.84 1.92 -10.14
CA CYS A 162 -18.18 0.50 -10.03
C CYS A 162 -18.38 0.07 -8.56
N GLU A 163 -17.51 0.51 -7.65
CA GLU A 163 -17.63 0.23 -6.22
C GLU A 163 -18.87 0.91 -5.62
N ALA A 164 -19.14 2.18 -5.98
CA ALA A 164 -20.35 2.87 -5.54
C ALA A 164 -21.64 2.18 -6.02
N LEU A 165 -21.67 1.70 -7.27
CA LEU A 165 -22.80 0.95 -7.80
C LEU A 165 -22.99 -0.39 -7.07
N LEU A 166 -21.89 -1.08 -6.73
CA LEU A 166 -21.93 -2.33 -5.96
C LEU A 166 -22.56 -2.15 -4.58
N LEU A 167 -22.28 -1.03 -3.91
CA LEU A 167 -22.88 -0.69 -2.62
C LEU A 167 -24.41 -0.46 -2.73
N CYS A 168 -24.89 -0.02 -3.89
CA CYS A 168 -26.30 0.24 -4.15
C CYS A 168 -27.09 -0.97 -4.67
N LEU A 169 -26.42 -2.06 -5.07
CA LEU A 169 -27.07 -3.22 -5.68
C LEU A 169 -27.56 -4.24 -4.61
N PRO A 170 -28.76 -4.84 -4.81
CA PRO A 170 -29.22 -5.96 -4.01
C PRO A 170 -28.31 -7.18 -4.20
N ASP A 171 -28.27 -8.07 -3.19
CA ASP A 171 -27.24 -9.12 -3.06
C ASP A 171 -27.06 -10.02 -4.30
N ASN A 172 -28.14 -10.26 -5.06
CA ASN A 172 -28.13 -11.09 -6.27
C ASN A 172 -27.32 -10.49 -7.44
N GLY A 173 -27.09 -9.16 -7.46
CA GLY A 173 -26.28 -8.48 -8.46
C GLY A 173 -24.77 -8.47 -8.17
N ARG A 174 -24.36 -8.83 -6.95
CA ARG A 174 -22.96 -8.67 -6.50
C ARG A 174 -21.99 -9.68 -7.11
N SER A 175 -22.46 -10.88 -7.48
CA SER A 175 -21.59 -11.94 -8.02
C SER A 175 -21.10 -11.61 -9.45
N ALA A 176 -21.99 -11.14 -10.33
CA ALA A 176 -21.65 -10.77 -11.71
C ALA A 176 -20.73 -9.54 -11.77
N PHE A 177 -20.95 -8.56 -10.89
CA PHE A 177 -20.09 -7.38 -10.79
C PHE A 177 -18.74 -7.65 -10.11
N GLY A 178 -18.61 -8.75 -9.37
CA GLY A 178 -17.34 -9.15 -8.75
C GLY A 178 -16.20 -9.33 -9.77
N ALA A 179 -16.47 -9.99 -10.89
CA ALA A 179 -15.49 -10.19 -11.96
C ALA A 179 -15.09 -8.88 -12.65
N VAL A 180 -16.06 -8.00 -12.90
CA VAL A 180 -15.82 -6.67 -13.49
C VAL A 180 -14.94 -5.84 -12.55
N ARG A 181 -15.26 -5.82 -11.26
CA ARG A 181 -14.48 -5.11 -10.24
C ARG A 181 -13.03 -5.59 -10.19
N VAL A 182 -12.81 -6.91 -10.09
CA VAL A 182 -11.45 -7.48 -10.08
C VAL A 182 -10.69 -7.10 -11.35
N THR A 183 -11.35 -7.16 -12.51
CA THR A 183 -10.75 -6.76 -13.79
C THR A 183 -10.35 -5.29 -13.78
N LEU A 184 -11.20 -4.39 -13.28
CA LEU A 184 -10.89 -2.97 -13.16
C LEU A 184 -9.71 -2.71 -12.21
N TRP A 185 -9.64 -3.40 -11.07
CA TRP A 185 -8.50 -3.32 -10.17
C TRP A 185 -7.19 -3.75 -10.84
N LEU A 186 -7.20 -4.85 -11.59
CA LEU A 186 -6.02 -5.32 -12.32
C LEU A 186 -5.60 -4.38 -13.46
N LEU A 187 -6.56 -3.83 -14.20
CA LEU A 187 -6.29 -2.84 -15.25
C LEU A 187 -5.73 -1.53 -14.66
N ALA A 188 -6.29 -1.06 -13.55
CA ALA A 188 -5.80 0.11 -12.84
C ALA A 188 -4.39 -0.14 -12.27
N LEU A 189 -4.11 -1.33 -11.73
CA LEU A 189 -2.76 -1.72 -11.30
C LEU A 189 -1.75 -1.69 -12.45
N PHE A 190 -2.10 -2.31 -13.58
CA PHE A 190 -1.23 -2.32 -14.76
C PHE A 190 -0.96 -0.89 -15.24
N GLN A 191 -2.01 -0.07 -15.31
CA GLN A 191 -1.89 1.32 -15.73
C GLN A 191 -1.10 2.17 -14.73
N LEU A 192 -1.24 1.91 -13.42
CA LEU A 192 -0.45 2.55 -12.37
C LEU A 192 1.03 2.24 -12.55
N GLY A 193 1.40 0.96 -12.69
CA GLY A 193 2.78 0.55 -12.96
C GLY A 193 3.32 1.13 -14.27
N TYR A 194 2.50 1.17 -15.33
CA TYR A 194 2.87 1.76 -16.62
C TYR A 194 3.05 3.28 -16.56
N ALA A 195 2.24 3.98 -15.76
CA ALA A 195 2.35 5.41 -15.52
C ALA A 195 3.62 5.73 -14.71
N LEU A 196 3.84 5.02 -13.60
CA LEU A 196 4.94 5.25 -12.68
C LEU A 196 6.31 4.85 -13.22
N LYS A 197 6.40 3.76 -13.99
CA LYS A 197 7.69 3.34 -14.57
C LYS A 197 8.21 4.30 -15.64
N GLY A 198 7.33 5.10 -16.24
CA GLY A 198 7.71 5.93 -17.39
C GLY A 198 8.33 5.08 -18.50
N ASP A 199 9.50 5.50 -18.97
CA ASP A 199 10.26 4.79 -20.02
C ASP A 199 11.29 3.83 -19.45
N ARG A 200 11.36 3.69 -18.12
CA ARG A 200 12.28 2.80 -17.43
C ARG A 200 11.71 1.37 -17.35
N PRO A 201 12.58 0.36 -17.16
CA PRO A 201 12.15 -0.97 -16.73
C PRO A 201 11.44 -0.89 -15.37
N LEU A 202 10.45 -1.77 -15.14
CA LEU A 202 9.70 -1.83 -13.89
C LEU A 202 10.63 -1.97 -12.67
N ALA A 203 11.67 -2.79 -12.78
CA ALA A 203 12.66 -3.00 -11.74
C ALA A 203 13.43 -1.73 -11.32
N ARG A 204 13.43 -0.68 -12.14
CA ARG A 204 14.11 0.60 -11.90
C ARG A 204 13.15 1.73 -11.54
N MET A 205 11.91 1.41 -11.15
CA MET A 205 11.02 2.40 -10.53
C MET A 205 11.63 2.89 -9.21
N PRO A 206 11.55 4.20 -8.94
CA PRO A 206 12.08 4.80 -7.70
C PRO A 206 11.26 4.32 -6.49
N SER A 207 11.83 4.42 -5.29
CA SER A 207 11.17 3.97 -4.05
C SER A 207 9.74 4.52 -3.86
N PRO A 208 9.49 5.84 -4.04
CA PRO A 208 8.14 6.39 -3.88
C PRO A 208 7.11 5.79 -4.85
N ALA A 209 7.53 5.39 -6.06
CA ALA A 209 6.63 4.73 -7.01
C ALA A 209 6.24 3.31 -6.54
N TRP A 210 7.18 2.55 -5.99
CA TRP A 210 6.88 1.24 -5.41
C TRP A 210 5.97 1.36 -4.18
N VAL A 211 6.13 2.41 -3.37
CA VAL A 211 5.22 2.71 -2.26
C VAL A 211 3.79 2.92 -2.75
N LEU A 212 3.58 3.68 -3.83
CA LEU A 212 2.25 3.86 -4.42
C LEU A 212 1.64 2.55 -4.91
N VAL A 213 2.43 1.65 -5.49
CA VAL A 213 1.96 0.30 -5.89
C VAL A 213 1.53 -0.51 -4.66
N ALA A 214 2.29 -0.40 -3.57
CA ALA A 214 1.96 -1.13 -2.35
C ALA A 214 0.70 -0.59 -1.67
N VAL A 215 0.53 0.73 -1.60
CA VAL A 215 -0.73 1.35 -1.13
C VAL A 215 -1.90 0.95 -2.03
N PHE A 216 -1.70 0.92 -3.35
CA PHE A 216 -2.75 0.46 -4.26
C PHE A 216 -3.15 -0.99 -3.99
N GLY A 217 -2.17 -1.87 -3.75
CA GLY A 217 -2.43 -3.25 -3.33
C GLY A 217 -3.22 -3.32 -2.04
N GLU A 218 -2.90 -2.49 -1.05
CA GLU A 218 -3.64 -2.40 0.21
C GLU A 218 -5.10 -1.99 -0.03
N LEU A 219 -5.34 -0.90 -0.76
CA LEU A 219 -6.68 -0.41 -1.15
C LEU A 219 -7.50 -1.45 -1.94
N ALA A 220 -6.83 -2.24 -2.78
CA ALA A 220 -7.46 -3.30 -3.56
C ALA A 220 -7.79 -4.53 -2.73
N SER A 221 -6.87 -4.93 -1.84
CA SER A 221 -7.03 -6.09 -0.96
C SER A 221 -8.30 -5.94 -0.13
N PHE A 222 -8.48 -4.74 0.40
CA PHE A 222 -9.59 -4.27 1.17
C PHE A 222 -10.94 -4.60 0.54
N LEU A 223 -11.18 -4.32 -0.74
CA LEU A 223 -12.48 -4.60 -1.38
C LEU A 223 -12.58 -6.02 -1.97
N SER A 224 -11.56 -6.85 -1.83
CA SER A 224 -11.50 -8.21 -2.39
C SER A 224 -11.69 -9.30 -1.33
N GLN A 225 -12.19 -10.47 -1.74
CA GLN A 225 -12.41 -11.62 -0.84
C GLN A 225 -11.69 -12.87 -1.36
N GLY A 226 -11.42 -13.81 -0.45
CA GLY A 226 -10.83 -15.11 -0.78
C GLY A 226 -9.43 -14.98 -1.36
N TRP A 227 -9.14 -15.71 -2.43
CA TRP A 227 -7.80 -15.74 -3.06
C TRP A 227 -7.35 -14.40 -3.63
N VAL A 228 -8.29 -13.53 -4.02
CA VAL A 228 -7.96 -12.22 -4.60
C VAL A 228 -7.35 -11.30 -3.54
N TYR A 229 -7.85 -11.36 -2.30
CA TYR A 229 -7.27 -10.66 -1.16
C TYR A 229 -5.81 -11.01 -0.96
N TYR A 230 -5.50 -12.32 -0.88
CA TYR A 230 -4.13 -12.79 -0.71
C TYR A 230 -3.24 -12.40 -1.89
N GLY A 231 -3.77 -12.39 -3.11
CA GLY A 231 -3.05 -11.92 -4.30
C GLY A 231 -2.60 -10.46 -4.20
N PHE A 232 -3.49 -9.56 -3.77
CA PHE A 232 -3.16 -8.15 -3.57
C PHE A 232 -2.24 -7.93 -2.38
N GLN A 233 -2.40 -8.69 -1.30
CA GLN A 233 -1.49 -8.61 -0.16
C GLN A 233 -0.06 -9.05 -0.52
N VAL A 234 0.11 -10.13 -1.30
CA VAL A 234 1.43 -10.52 -1.83
C VAL A 234 2.04 -9.42 -2.70
N LEU A 235 1.23 -8.74 -3.52
CA LEU A 235 1.67 -7.58 -4.29
C LEU A 235 2.12 -6.43 -3.38
N THR A 236 1.35 -6.12 -2.35
CA THR A 236 1.66 -5.08 -1.35
C THR A 236 3.02 -5.31 -0.73
N ILE A 237 3.28 -6.52 -0.24
CA ILE A 237 4.54 -6.94 0.37
C ILE A 237 5.69 -6.88 -0.63
N GLY A 238 5.48 -7.45 -1.82
CA GLY A 238 6.48 -7.42 -2.89
C GLY A 238 6.87 -5.99 -3.26
N ALA A 239 5.89 -5.10 -3.40
CA ALA A 239 6.11 -3.70 -3.69
C ALA A 239 6.85 -2.98 -2.54
N PHE A 240 6.55 -3.27 -1.27
CA PHE A 240 7.33 -2.74 -0.14
C PHE A 240 8.78 -3.19 -0.16
N VAL A 241 9.04 -4.48 -0.36
CA VAL A 241 10.41 -5.00 -0.48
C VAL A 241 11.13 -4.30 -1.63
N ARG A 242 10.48 -4.09 -2.78
CA ARG A 242 11.05 -3.34 -3.90
C ARG A 242 11.32 -1.88 -3.54
N ALA A 243 10.42 -1.20 -2.82
CA ALA A 243 10.62 0.16 -2.35
C ALA A 243 11.87 0.27 -1.47
N VAL A 244 12.00 -0.64 -0.50
CA VAL A 244 13.14 -0.72 0.42
C VAL A 244 14.45 -0.97 -0.33
N LEU A 245 14.47 -1.96 -1.22
CA LEU A 245 15.67 -2.30 -1.99
C LEU A 245 16.11 -1.13 -2.89
N THR A 246 15.15 -0.47 -3.55
CA THR A 246 15.45 0.71 -4.37
C THR A 246 15.97 1.87 -3.52
N ALA A 247 15.34 2.17 -2.38
CA ALA A 247 15.79 3.23 -1.48
C ALA A 247 17.26 2.99 -1.06
N CYS A 248 17.58 1.77 -0.63
CA CYS A 248 18.95 1.44 -0.25
C CYS A 248 19.95 1.52 -1.42
N GLY A 249 19.53 1.14 -2.64
CA GLY A 249 20.39 1.14 -3.83
C GLY A 249 20.54 2.49 -4.54
N GLU A 250 19.60 3.41 -4.33
CA GLU A 250 19.75 4.83 -4.71
C GLU A 250 20.76 5.51 -3.77
N GLU A 251 20.68 5.21 -2.47
CA GLU A 251 21.60 5.75 -1.47
C GLU A 251 23.05 5.24 -1.59
N GLU A 252 23.27 4.03 -2.10
CA GLU A 252 24.63 3.52 -2.37
C GLU A 252 25.28 4.30 -3.53
N ARG A 253 24.50 4.73 -4.52
CA ARG A 253 25.00 5.50 -5.68
C ARG A 253 25.26 6.98 -5.43
N HIS A 254 24.88 7.51 -4.27
CA HIS A 254 25.16 8.90 -3.88
C HIS A 254 26.26 9.01 -2.83
N ALA A 255 26.85 7.89 -2.43
CA ALA A 255 27.94 7.80 -1.45
C ALA A 255 29.33 7.59 -2.08
N ASP A 256 29.36 7.26 -3.37
CA ASP A 256 30.54 7.16 -4.23
C ASP A 256 30.68 8.42 -5.09
#